data_AF-A0A7S3Y0G8-F1
#
_entry.id   AF-A0A7S3Y0G8-F1
#
_cell.length_a   1.000
_cell.length_b   1.000
_cell.length_c   1.000
_cell.angle_alpha   90.00
_cell.angle_beta   90.00
_cell.angle_gamma   90.00
#
_symmetry.space_group_name_H-M   'P 1'
#
loop_
_entity.id
_entity.type
_entity.pdbx_description
1 polymer ?
#
loop_
_entity_poly.entity_id
_entity_poly.type
_entity_poly.pdbx_seq_one_letter_code
_entity_poly.pdbx_strand_id
1 'polypeptide(L)'
;VLKRAVLASVAAELGVANCPGALDNEGDLEIHVSFDAVAADVEAADMVFPGENIILPHEGAGGRKGLRRDRRKTEVTWQNMRARLAQVQDPEKQKTMSALLLHKQLCSKRAALDVKFERQPLYIKGRYLKLSRNCPQSPWFLNNQKVLPWSVWEIIQARVPGLIPCDGTQIHGSGREDFDVRM
;
A
#
# COMPACT_ATOMS: atom_id res chain seq x y z
N VAL A 1 12.78 -20.61 5.34
CA VAL A 1 12.41 -21.87 4.64
C VAL A 1 11.10 -21.71 3.87
N LEU A 2 9.98 -21.37 4.52
CA LEU A 2 8.67 -21.13 3.87
C LEU A 2 8.71 -20.11 2.71
N LYS A 3 9.30 -18.91 2.93
CA LYS A 3 9.41 -17.88 1.86
C LYS A 3 10.07 -18.41 0.58
N ARG A 4 11.15 -19.21 0.72
CA ARG A 4 11.87 -19.79 -0.43
C ARG A 4 11.05 -20.84 -1.17
N ALA A 5 10.33 -21.70 -0.44
CA ALA A 5 9.47 -22.71 -1.06
C ALA A 5 8.30 -22.08 -1.81
N VAL A 6 7.66 -21.07 -1.23
CA VAL A 6 6.57 -20.32 -1.87
C VAL A 6 7.08 -19.56 -3.10
N LEU A 7 8.23 -18.88 -3.00
CA LEU A 7 8.85 -18.20 -4.14
C LEU A 7 9.14 -19.15 -5.29
N ALA A 8 9.67 -20.35 -5.02
CA ALA A 8 9.96 -21.33 -6.06
C ALA A 8 8.68 -21.83 -6.76
N SER A 9 7.62 -22.11 -6.01
CA SER A 9 6.32 -22.50 -6.57
C SER A 9 5.70 -21.38 -7.41
N VAL A 10 5.70 -20.14 -6.91
CA VAL A 10 5.17 -18.98 -7.64
C VAL A 10 5.99 -18.71 -8.91
N ALA A 11 7.31 -18.82 -8.85
CA ALA A 11 8.17 -18.64 -10.02
C ALA A 11 7.95 -19.73 -11.09
N ALA A 12 7.65 -20.97 -10.68
CA ALA A 12 7.31 -22.06 -11.61
C ALA A 12 5.96 -21.81 -12.29
N GLU A 13 4.92 -21.43 -11.53
CA GLU A 13 3.59 -21.13 -12.06
C GLU A 13 3.59 -19.93 -13.01
N LEU A 14 4.39 -18.90 -12.70
CA LEU A 14 4.55 -17.72 -13.56
C LEU A 14 5.48 -17.96 -14.76
N GLY A 15 6.13 -19.13 -14.84
CA GLY A 15 7.08 -19.45 -15.92
C GLY A 15 8.38 -18.64 -15.88
N VAL A 16 8.70 -18.01 -14.75
CA VAL A 16 9.89 -17.15 -14.56
C VAL A 16 11.00 -17.82 -13.77
N ALA A 17 10.88 -19.11 -13.47
CA ALA A 17 11.87 -19.86 -12.68
C ALA A 17 13.29 -19.84 -13.28
N ASN A 18 13.41 -19.66 -14.60
CA ASN A 18 14.68 -19.57 -15.31
C ASN A 18 15.16 -18.11 -15.53
N CYS A 19 14.40 -17.11 -15.08
CA CYS A 19 14.80 -15.72 -15.20
C CYS A 19 15.82 -15.37 -14.11
N PRO A 20 16.99 -14.79 -14.47
CA PRO A 20 17.95 -14.33 -13.48
C PRO A 20 17.31 -13.29 -12.55
N GLY A 21 17.52 -13.41 -11.24
CA GLY A 21 16.95 -12.50 -10.23
C GLY A 21 15.53 -12.82 -9.76
N ALA A 22 14.81 -13.77 -10.37
CA ALA A 22 13.42 -14.11 -10.01
C ALA A 22 13.27 -14.65 -8.57
N LEU A 23 14.35 -15.18 -7.99
CA LEU A 23 14.38 -15.68 -6.62
C LEU A 23 15.09 -14.73 -5.64
N ASP A 24 15.68 -13.64 -6.15
CA ASP A 24 16.59 -12.76 -5.40
C ASP A 24 15.94 -11.43 -4.97
N ASN A 25 14.63 -11.25 -5.24
CA ASN A 25 13.85 -10.01 -5.03
C ASN A 25 14.39 -8.81 -5.83
N GLU A 26 15.10 -9.04 -6.94
CA GLU A 26 15.64 -7.98 -7.80
C GLU A 26 14.73 -7.65 -9.00
N GLY A 27 13.54 -8.24 -9.07
CA GLY A 27 12.59 -8.01 -10.15
C GLY A 27 11.71 -6.78 -9.94
N ASP A 28 11.25 -6.19 -11.05
CA ASP A 28 10.37 -5.01 -11.05
C ASP A 28 8.91 -5.32 -10.61
N LEU A 29 8.54 -6.60 -10.50
CA LEU A 29 7.20 -7.05 -10.10
C LEU A 29 7.23 -7.54 -8.65
N GLU A 30 6.42 -6.91 -7.81
CA GLU A 30 6.19 -7.29 -6.42
C GLU A 30 4.83 -7.98 -6.28
N ILE A 31 4.81 -9.07 -5.53
CA ILE A 31 3.59 -9.82 -5.20
C ILE A 31 3.41 -9.74 -3.68
N HIS A 32 2.40 -8.99 -3.27
CA HIS A 32 2.03 -8.80 -1.88
C HIS A 32 0.95 -9.81 -1.51
N VAL A 33 1.23 -10.63 -0.49
CA VAL A 33 0.31 -11.66 0.00
C VAL A 33 0.02 -11.37 1.46
N SER A 34 -1.22 -10.98 1.77
CA SER A 34 -1.70 -10.72 3.12
C SER A 34 -2.68 -11.79 3.59
N PHE A 35 -2.55 -12.19 4.84
CA PHE A 35 -3.43 -13.14 5.51
C PHE A 35 -4.16 -12.43 6.64
N ASP A 36 -5.47 -12.35 6.55
CA ASP A 36 -6.31 -11.77 7.59
C ASP A 36 -7.00 -12.89 8.37
N ALA A 37 -6.87 -12.84 9.69
CA ALA A 37 -7.54 -13.79 10.57
C ALA A 37 -8.99 -13.35 10.81
N VAL A 38 -9.95 -14.27 10.60
CA VAL A 38 -11.37 -13.96 10.72
C VAL A 38 -11.79 -13.89 12.19
N ALA A 39 -11.85 -12.66 12.72
CA ALA A 39 -12.64 -12.09 13.84
C ALA A 39 -12.82 -12.83 15.18
N ALA A 40 -12.53 -14.12 15.31
CA ALA A 40 -12.61 -14.85 16.57
C ALA A 40 -11.34 -14.69 17.44
N ASP A 41 -10.27 -14.10 16.89
CA ASP A 41 -9.00 -13.87 17.58
C ASP A 41 -8.97 -12.54 18.35
N VAL A 42 -10.01 -11.71 18.23
CA VAL A 42 -10.11 -10.42 18.93
C VAL A 42 -10.27 -10.66 20.44
N GLU A 43 -11.02 -11.69 20.86
CA GLU A 43 -11.14 -12.04 22.28
C GLU A 43 -9.79 -12.44 22.89
N ALA A 44 -8.95 -13.17 22.13
CA ALA A 44 -7.59 -13.50 22.58
C ALA A 44 -6.66 -12.28 22.62
N ALA A 45 -6.83 -11.31 21.72
CA ALA A 45 -6.06 -10.06 21.70
C ALA A 45 -6.47 -9.10 22.85
N ASP A 46 -7.77 -8.98 23.13
CA ASP A 46 -8.31 -8.21 24.27
C ASP A 46 -7.91 -8.84 25.62
N MET A 47 -7.74 -10.17 25.68
CA MET A 47 -7.21 -10.85 26.87
C MET A 47 -5.74 -10.53 27.15
N VAL A 48 -4.95 -10.15 26.13
CA VAL A 48 -3.54 -9.77 26.31
C VAL A 48 -3.39 -8.29 26.70
N PHE A 49 -4.33 -7.43 26.30
CA PHE A 49 -4.31 -5.99 26.62
C PHE A 49 -5.68 -5.48 27.11
N PRO A 50 -6.09 -5.82 28.34
CA PRO A 50 -7.40 -5.43 28.84
C PRO A 50 -7.51 -3.91 29.02
N GLY A 51 -8.53 -3.30 28.39
CA GLY A 51 -8.94 -1.91 28.61
C GLY A 51 -8.56 -0.90 27.51
N GLU A 52 -7.81 -1.31 26.48
CA GLU A 52 -7.54 -0.47 25.31
C GLU A 52 -8.41 -0.94 24.12
N ASN A 53 -9.10 -0.02 23.43
CA ASN A 53 -9.85 -0.40 22.22
C ASN A 53 -8.86 -0.79 21.12
N ILE A 54 -8.57 -2.08 20.98
CA ILE A 54 -7.75 -2.62 19.90
C ILE A 54 -8.65 -2.73 18.66
N ILE A 55 -8.50 -1.79 17.73
CA ILE A 55 -9.08 -1.95 16.39
C ILE A 55 -8.04 -2.69 15.55
N LEU A 56 -8.25 -3.99 15.35
CA LEU A 56 -7.60 -4.70 14.24
C LEU A 56 -8.20 -4.15 12.93
N PRO A 57 -7.38 -3.94 11.88
CA PRO A 57 -7.86 -3.32 10.65
C PRO A 57 -8.93 -4.20 10.02
N HIS A 58 -10.20 -3.79 10.15
CA HIS A 58 -11.32 -4.31 9.38
C HIS A 58 -11.64 -3.27 8.32
N GLU A 59 -11.09 -3.43 7.12
CA GLU A 59 -11.51 -2.62 5.98
C GLU A 59 -12.82 -3.17 5.42
N GLY A 60 -13.92 -2.54 5.84
CA GLY A 60 -15.22 -2.80 5.25
C GLY A 60 -16.38 -2.27 6.09
N ALA A 61 -16.75 -1.01 5.87
CA ALA A 61 -18.14 -0.55 5.79
C ALA A 61 -18.19 0.98 5.69
N GLY A 62 -18.81 1.48 4.63
CA GLY A 62 -19.02 2.90 4.40
C GLY A 62 -19.92 3.57 5.46
N GLY A 63 -19.57 4.83 5.76
CA GLY A 63 -20.48 5.94 6.02
C GLY A 63 -21.46 5.86 7.21
N ARG A 64 -21.22 6.71 8.22
CA ARG A 64 -22.20 7.72 8.69
C ARG A 64 -21.53 8.77 9.59
N LYS A 65 -21.86 10.04 9.33
CA LYS A 65 -21.41 11.25 10.05
C LYS A 65 -21.88 11.23 11.50
N GLY A 66 -21.02 11.62 12.46
CA GLY A 66 -21.45 11.92 13.82
C GLY A 66 -20.34 12.09 14.85
N LEU A 67 -20.17 13.33 15.31
CA LEU A 67 -19.53 13.83 16.54
C LEU A 67 -18.04 13.54 16.86
N ARG A 68 -17.30 14.65 16.97
CA ARG A 68 -15.99 14.84 17.60
C ARG A 68 -15.86 14.10 18.94
N ARG A 69 -15.04 13.06 18.97
CA ARG A 69 -14.11 12.77 20.09
C ARG A 69 -12.78 12.37 19.47
N ASP A 70 -11.76 13.17 19.75
CA ASP A 70 -10.39 12.99 19.30
C ASP A 70 -9.75 11.81 20.08
N ARG A 71 -10.14 10.58 19.72
CA ARG A 71 -9.42 9.37 20.11
C ARG A 71 -8.49 9.06 18.94
N ARG A 72 -7.19 9.33 19.11
CA ARG A 72 -6.14 8.89 18.19
C ARG A 72 -6.32 7.38 17.94
N LYS A 73 -6.83 7.02 16.76
CA LYS A 73 -6.88 5.64 16.30
C LYS A 73 -5.45 5.22 16.02
N THR A 74 -4.84 4.47 16.93
CA THR A 74 -3.52 3.88 16.70
C THR A 74 -3.69 2.60 15.89
N GLU A 75 -3.26 2.65 14.64
CA GLU A 75 -3.12 1.49 13.78
C GLU A 75 -2.07 0.53 14.39
N VAL A 76 -2.50 -0.69 14.72
CA VAL A 76 -1.63 -1.70 15.32
C VAL A 76 -0.95 -2.48 14.20
N THR A 77 0.27 -2.07 13.85
CA THR A 77 1.13 -2.84 12.95
C THR A 77 1.82 -3.98 13.70
N TRP A 78 2.20 -5.05 12.99
CA TRP A 78 2.97 -6.16 13.55
C TRP A 78 4.27 -5.72 14.23
N GLN A 79 4.91 -4.67 13.72
CA GLN A 79 6.12 -4.08 14.31
C GLN A 79 5.82 -3.43 15.66
N ASN A 80 4.72 -2.68 15.74
CA ASN A 80 4.27 -2.06 16.99
C ASN A 80 3.89 -3.12 18.03
N MET A 81 3.20 -4.19 17.61
CA MET A 81 2.86 -5.30 18.49
C MET A 81 4.11 -6.01 19.02
N ARG A 82 5.11 -6.30 18.16
CA ARG A 82 6.39 -6.88 18.58
C ARG A 82 7.15 -6.00 19.56
N ALA A 83 7.25 -4.70 19.28
CA ALA A 83 7.92 -3.75 20.17
C ALA A 83 7.24 -3.69 21.54
N ARG A 84 5.90 -3.73 21.58
CA ARG A 84 5.13 -3.78 22.82
C ARG A 84 5.32 -5.08 23.58
N LEU A 85 5.31 -6.22 22.89
CA LEU A 85 5.56 -7.53 23.51
C LEU A 85 6.96 -7.60 24.14
N ALA A 86 7.97 -6.99 23.51
CA ALA A 86 9.31 -6.91 24.07
C ALA A 86 9.41 -6.07 25.37
N GLN A 87 8.45 -5.18 25.61
CA GLN A 87 8.39 -4.34 26.82
C GLN A 87 7.66 -5.02 27.99
N VAL A 88 7.00 -6.16 27.78
CA VAL A 88 6.29 -6.89 28.84
C VAL A 88 7.32 -7.66 29.69
N GLN A 89 7.73 -7.08 30.82
CA GLN A 89 8.64 -7.70 31.80
C GLN A 89 7.91 -8.50 32.90
N ASP A 90 6.59 -8.44 32.93
CA ASP A 90 5.77 -9.09 33.96
C ASP A 90 5.75 -10.63 33.77
N PRO A 91 6.25 -11.42 34.74
CA PRO A 91 6.39 -12.86 34.63
C PRO A 91 5.05 -13.61 34.53
N GLU A 92 3.95 -13.07 35.07
CA GLU A 92 2.63 -13.68 34.90
C GLU A 92 2.11 -13.48 33.48
N LYS A 93 2.22 -12.26 32.94
CA LYS A 93 1.83 -11.96 31.55
C LYS A 93 2.67 -12.74 30.54
N GLN A 94 3.97 -12.95 30.82
CA GLN A 94 4.84 -13.79 30.01
C GLN A 94 4.41 -15.27 30.02
N LYS A 95 3.93 -15.81 31.16
CA LYS A 95 3.36 -17.16 31.25
C LYS A 95 2.06 -17.29 30.46
N THR A 96 1.15 -16.32 30.56
CA THR A 96 -0.11 -16.33 29.80
C THR A 96 0.14 -16.21 28.29
N MET A 97 1.08 -15.35 27.90
CA MET A 97 1.51 -15.16 26.51
C MET A 97 2.18 -16.41 25.91
N SER A 98 3.08 -17.03 26.66
CA SER A 98 3.71 -18.28 26.22
C SER A 98 2.71 -19.42 26.14
N ALA A 99 1.73 -19.49 27.04
CA ALA A 99 0.63 -20.46 26.97
C ALA A 99 -0.28 -20.25 25.74
N LEU A 100 -0.61 -18.99 25.41
CA LEU A 100 -1.37 -18.62 24.20
C LEU A 100 -0.60 -18.93 22.91
N LEU A 101 0.72 -18.68 22.88
CA LEU A 101 1.60 -18.99 21.74
C LEU A 101 1.86 -20.50 21.59
N LEU A 102 1.83 -21.28 22.68
CA LEU A 102 2.04 -22.73 22.65
C LEU A 102 0.79 -23.54 22.34
N HIS A 103 -0.41 -22.96 22.46
CA HIS A 103 -1.64 -23.68 22.17
C HIS A 103 -1.79 -23.88 20.65
N LYS A 104 -1.18 -24.96 20.15
CA LYS A 104 -1.28 -25.50 18.78
C LYS A 104 -2.72 -25.67 18.25
N GLN A 105 -3.74 -25.41 19.06
CA GLN A 105 -5.15 -25.69 18.79
C GLN A 105 -6.01 -24.47 18.42
N LEU A 106 -5.48 -23.24 18.35
CA LEU A 106 -6.36 -22.06 18.22
C LEU A 106 -6.61 -21.48 16.82
N CYS A 107 -6.11 -22.08 15.73
CA CYS A 107 -6.48 -21.59 14.40
C CYS A 107 -6.95 -22.73 13.48
N SER A 108 -8.14 -23.27 13.76
CA SER A 108 -8.84 -24.18 12.83
C SER A 108 -9.63 -23.44 11.74
N LYS A 109 -9.65 -22.10 11.77
CA LYS A 109 -10.42 -21.27 10.84
C LYS A 109 -9.54 -20.79 9.69
N ARG A 110 -10.10 -20.82 8.47
CA ARG A 110 -9.44 -20.35 7.24
C ARG A 110 -9.14 -18.85 7.38
N ALA A 111 -7.87 -18.47 7.21
CA ALA A 111 -7.50 -17.07 7.03
C ALA A 111 -8.02 -16.59 5.67
N ALA A 112 -8.49 -15.34 5.61
CA ALA A 112 -8.75 -14.68 4.33
C ALA A 112 -7.40 -14.35 3.68
N LEU A 113 -7.28 -14.62 2.38
CA LEU A 113 -6.09 -14.38 1.59
C LEU A 113 -6.37 -13.20 0.65
N ASP A 114 -5.59 -12.15 0.75
CA ASP A 114 -5.56 -11.05 -0.21
C ASP A 114 -4.22 -11.08 -0.96
N VAL A 115 -4.27 -10.96 -2.29
CA VAL A 115 -3.11 -11.01 -3.17
C VAL A 115 -3.13 -9.79 -4.08
N LYS A 116 -2.08 -8.97 -3.97
CA LYS A 116 -1.89 -7.77 -4.78
C LYS A 116 -0.61 -7.88 -5.59
N PHE A 117 -0.65 -7.30 -6.79
CA PHE A 117 0.48 -7.26 -7.71
C PHE A 117 0.81 -5.80 -7.97
N GLU A 118 2.06 -5.42 -7.76
CA GLU A 118 2.53 -4.06 -8.03
C GLU A 118 3.79 -4.13 -8.90
N ARG A 119 3.91 -3.21 -9.84
CA ARG A 119 5.13 -3.05 -10.64
C ARG A 119 5.79 -1.72 -10.31
N GLN A 120 7.12 -1.71 -10.37
CA GLN A 120 7.86 -0.47 -10.28
C GLN A 120 7.42 0.52 -11.37
N PRO A 121 7.39 1.84 -11.08
CA PRO A 121 7.01 2.84 -12.06
C PRO A 121 7.93 2.83 -13.28
N LEU A 122 7.33 2.93 -14.47
CA LEU A 122 8.07 3.10 -15.72
C LEU A 122 8.36 4.58 -15.97
N TYR A 123 9.61 4.90 -16.32
CA TYR A 123 10.05 6.26 -16.56
C TYR A 123 10.19 6.55 -18.05
N ILE A 124 9.39 7.50 -18.55
CA ILE A 124 9.48 8.00 -19.93
C ILE A 124 10.14 9.38 -19.89
N LYS A 125 11.25 9.54 -20.60
CA LYS A 125 11.96 10.82 -20.72
C LYS A 125 11.85 11.38 -22.13
N GLY A 126 11.77 12.70 -22.24
CA GLY A 126 11.70 13.39 -23.52
C GLY A 126 11.74 14.90 -23.38
N ARG A 127 11.56 15.60 -24.50
CA ARG A 127 11.38 17.05 -24.56
C ARG A 127 10.05 17.32 -25.25
N TYR A 128 9.33 18.34 -24.79
CA TYR A 128 8.11 18.81 -25.43
C TYR A 128 8.35 20.19 -26.04
N LEU A 129 7.60 20.51 -27.09
CA LEU A 129 7.56 21.84 -27.69
C LEU A 129 6.20 22.46 -27.35
N LYS A 130 6.20 23.61 -26.70
CA LYS A 130 5.01 24.36 -26.31
C LYS A 130 4.85 25.56 -27.23
N LEU A 131 3.96 25.42 -28.20
CA LEU A 131 3.67 26.46 -29.19
C LEU A 131 2.62 27.47 -28.72
N SER A 132 1.77 27.11 -27.76
CA SER A 132 0.67 27.95 -27.26
C SER A 132 1.12 28.90 -26.15
N ARG A 133 0.60 30.12 -26.14
CA ARG A 133 0.74 31.11 -25.04
C ARG A 133 -0.43 31.10 -24.04
N ASN A 134 -1.35 30.15 -24.17
CA ASN A 134 -2.49 30.01 -23.25
C ASN A 134 -2.55 28.58 -22.69
N CYS A 135 -1.39 28.05 -22.30
CA CYS A 135 -1.28 26.67 -21.80
C CYS A 135 -0.30 26.62 -20.62
N PRO A 136 -0.76 26.38 -19.39
CA PRO A 136 0.13 26.20 -18.26
C PRO A 136 0.86 24.84 -18.34
N GLN A 137 2.01 24.74 -17.68
CA GLN A 137 2.78 23.49 -17.64
C GLN A 137 2.00 22.36 -16.92
N SER A 138 1.40 22.69 -15.78
CA SER A 138 0.55 21.78 -14.96
C SER A 138 -0.89 22.29 -14.92
N PRO A 139 -1.89 21.44 -14.55
CA PRO A 139 -3.25 21.89 -14.33
C PRO A 139 -3.29 23.08 -13.37
N TRP A 140 -4.02 24.13 -13.75
CA TRP A 140 -4.14 25.35 -12.95
C TRP A 140 -5.57 25.46 -12.40
N PHE A 141 -5.69 25.38 -11.08
CA PHE A 141 -6.94 25.51 -10.36
C PHE A 141 -6.96 26.77 -9.51
N LEU A 142 -8.10 27.45 -9.49
CA LEU A 142 -8.42 28.55 -8.58
C LEU A 142 -9.79 28.25 -7.97
N ASN A 143 -9.89 28.22 -6.64
CA ASN A 143 -11.14 27.89 -5.93
C ASN A 143 -11.78 26.57 -6.42
N ASN A 144 -10.99 25.53 -6.62
CA ASN A 144 -11.39 24.22 -7.18
C ASN A 144 -11.98 24.28 -8.61
N GLN A 145 -11.88 25.41 -9.29
CA GLN A 145 -12.28 25.56 -10.68
C GLN A 145 -11.03 25.64 -11.56
N LYS A 146 -11.06 24.92 -12.67
CA LYS A 146 -9.95 24.90 -13.62
C LYS A 146 -9.91 26.23 -14.37
N VAL A 147 -8.79 26.93 -14.30
CA VAL A 147 -8.63 28.27 -14.89
C VAL A 147 -8.49 28.19 -16.41
N LEU A 148 -7.70 27.23 -16.89
CA LEU A 148 -7.50 26.97 -18.32
C LEU A 148 -7.89 25.53 -18.66
N PRO A 149 -8.48 25.28 -19.83
CA PRO A 149 -9.06 23.98 -20.16
C PRO A 149 -8.01 22.86 -20.29
N TRP A 150 -6.76 23.19 -20.62
CA TRP A 150 -5.69 22.23 -20.90
C TRP A 150 -4.40 22.65 -20.21
N SER A 151 -3.51 21.69 -19.99
CA SER A 151 -2.13 21.90 -19.57
C SER A 151 -1.21 20.98 -20.36
N VAL A 152 0.09 21.31 -20.42
CA VAL A 152 1.10 20.45 -21.06
C VAL A 152 1.06 19.04 -20.45
N TRP A 153 0.97 18.98 -19.12
CA TRP A 153 0.85 17.71 -18.39
C TRP A 153 -0.31 16.87 -18.91
N GLU A 154 -1.53 17.40 -18.93
CA GLU A 154 -2.72 16.65 -19.31
C GLU A 154 -2.68 16.18 -20.77
N ILE A 155 -2.13 17.01 -21.66
CA ILE A 155 -1.97 16.66 -23.08
C ILE A 155 -1.03 15.46 -23.24
N ILE A 156 0.10 15.44 -22.52
CA ILE A 156 1.05 14.33 -22.55
C ILE A 156 0.44 13.09 -21.88
N GLN A 157 -0.13 13.26 -20.67
CA GLN A 157 -0.72 12.18 -19.89
C GLN A 157 -1.87 11.49 -20.63
N ALA A 158 -2.70 12.22 -21.38
CA ALA A 158 -3.80 11.65 -22.15
C ALA A 158 -3.34 10.61 -23.21
N ARG A 159 -2.05 10.60 -23.58
CA ARG A 159 -1.49 9.64 -24.55
C ARG A 159 -0.84 8.42 -23.90
N VAL A 160 -0.43 8.52 -22.64
CA VAL A 160 0.35 7.46 -21.97
C VAL A 160 -0.44 6.15 -21.82
N PRO A 161 -1.72 6.14 -21.37
CA PRO A 161 -2.47 4.89 -21.21
C PRO A 161 -2.65 4.09 -22.50
N GLY A 162 -2.65 4.76 -23.66
CA GLY A 162 -2.70 4.09 -24.97
C GLY A 162 -1.40 3.43 -25.38
N LEU A 163 -0.28 3.78 -24.74
CA LEU A 163 1.05 3.20 -24.99
C LEU A 163 1.39 2.15 -23.93
N ILE A 164 1.07 2.43 -22.67
CA ILE A 164 1.43 1.62 -21.51
C ILE A 164 0.21 1.60 -20.56
N PRO A 165 -0.40 0.42 -20.33
CA PRO A 165 -1.43 0.28 -19.30
C PRO A 165 -0.86 0.63 -17.92
N CYS A 166 -1.47 1.61 -17.24
CA CYS A 166 -1.06 2.05 -15.91
C CYS A 166 -2.24 2.65 -15.14
N ASP A 167 -2.22 2.52 -13.81
CA ASP A 167 -3.27 3.08 -12.93
C ASP A 167 -3.17 4.61 -12.78
N GLY A 168 -1.98 5.17 -13.04
CA GLY A 168 -1.73 6.59 -12.97
C GLY A 168 -0.38 6.98 -13.56
N THR A 169 -0.19 8.27 -13.77
CA THR A 169 1.07 8.82 -14.29
C THR A 169 1.43 10.11 -13.57
N GLN A 170 2.71 10.32 -13.32
CA GLN A 170 3.26 11.57 -12.82
C GLN A 170 4.20 12.17 -13.85
N ILE A 171 4.21 13.50 -13.97
CA ILE A 171 5.09 14.22 -14.90
C ILE A 171 6.04 15.09 -14.10
N HIS A 172 7.33 15.01 -14.45
CA HIS A 172 8.39 15.82 -13.89
C HIS A 172 9.04 16.63 -15.01
N GLY A 173 9.07 17.96 -14.85
CA GLY A 173 9.71 18.89 -15.78
C GLY A 173 11.07 19.36 -15.27
N SER A 174 12.04 19.52 -16.18
CA SER A 174 13.32 20.17 -15.89
C SER A 174 13.16 21.69 -15.97
N GLY A 175 12.58 22.28 -14.93
CA GLY A 175 12.21 23.70 -14.88
C GLY A 175 10.73 23.94 -15.19
N ARG A 176 10.33 25.21 -15.13
CA ARG A 176 8.95 25.66 -15.27
C ARG A 176 8.90 26.97 -16.06
N GLU A 177 8.01 27.01 -17.03
CA GLU A 177 7.67 28.20 -17.81
C GLU A 177 6.32 28.79 -17.40
N ASP A 178 6.18 30.11 -17.58
CA ASP A 178 4.88 30.78 -17.43
C ASP A 178 3.90 30.35 -18.52
N PHE A 179 2.60 30.51 -18.26
CA PHE A 179 1.55 30.01 -19.15
C PHE A 179 1.59 30.66 -20.55
N ASP A 180 2.12 31.88 -20.65
CA ASP A 180 2.27 32.70 -21.87
C ASP A 180 3.64 32.64 -22.55
N VAL A 181 4.56 31.87 -21.98
CA VAL A 181 5.89 31.58 -22.53
C VAL A 181 5.83 30.34 -23.43
N ARG A 182 6.49 30.42 -24.59
CA ARG A 182 6.70 29.29 -25.52
C ARG A 182 8.06 28.64 -25.25
N MET A 183 8.16 27.33 -25.45
CA MET A 183 9.40 26.54 -25.39
C MET A 183 9.50 25.58 -26.57
#